data_AF-A0A7S1UXY2-F1
#
_entry.id   AF-A0A7S1UXY2-F1
#
_cell.length_a   1.000
_cell.length_b   1.000
_cell.length_c   1.000
_cell.angle_alpha   90.00
_cell.angle_beta   90.00
_cell.angle_gamma   90.00
#
_symmetry.space_group_name_H-M   'P 1'
#
loop_
_entity.id
_entity.type
_entity.pdbx_description
1 polymer ?
#
loop_
_entity_poly.entity_id
_entity_poly.type
_entity_poly.pdbx_seq_one_letter_code
_entity_poly.pdbx_strand_id
1 'polypeptide(L)'
;LLRLFAMSGEFAHITVREEEKLELAKLAARVPIPVKESPNEPSAKVNILLQAYISRLKLEGFALVSDMAFIQQSAARIMRALFEISLRRNWSGLAKLTLNFANMVANR
;
A
#
# COMPACT_ATOMS: atom_id res chain seq x y z
N LEU A 1 2.16 9.27 -4.12
CA LEU A 1 1.97 7.98 -4.83
C LEU A 1 1.23 6.98 -3.95
N LEU A 2 1.78 6.54 -2.81
CA LEU A 2 1.15 5.49 -1.98
C LEU A 2 -0.25 5.85 -1.47
N ARG A 3 -0.48 7.11 -1.09
CA ARG A 3 -1.83 7.62 -0.79
C ARG A 3 -2.81 7.45 -1.96
N LEU A 4 -2.39 7.78 -3.18
CA LEU A 4 -3.22 7.63 -4.39
C LEU A 4 -3.54 6.15 -4.65
N PHE A 5 -2.55 5.26 -4.46
CA PHE A 5 -2.76 3.82 -4.55
C PHE A 5 -3.80 3.33 -3.52
N ALA A 6 -3.68 3.79 -2.27
CA ALA A 6 -4.57 3.40 -1.19
C ALA A 6 -6.03 3.87 -1.38
N MET A 7 -6.26 4.82 -2.28
CA MET A 7 -7.58 5.32 -2.65
C MET A 7 -8.23 4.52 -3.80
N SER A 8 -7.64 3.41 -4.26
CA SER A 8 -8.23 2.56 -5.30
C SER A 8 -9.61 2.03 -4.88
N GLY A 9 -10.55 1.95 -5.81
CA GLY A 9 -11.89 1.40 -5.56
C GLY A 9 -11.90 -0.04 -5.08
N GLU A 10 -10.88 -0.81 -5.46
CA GLU A 10 -10.59 -2.18 -5.04
C GLU A 10 -10.44 -2.31 -3.53
N PHE A 11 -10.06 -1.22 -2.85
CA PHE A 11 -9.85 -1.18 -1.41
C PHE A 11 -11.01 -0.51 -0.64
N ALA A 12 -12.11 -0.16 -1.32
CA ALA A 12 -13.23 0.58 -0.73
C ALA A 12 -13.90 -0.14 0.45
N HIS A 13 -13.81 -1.48 0.50
CA HIS A 13 -14.38 -2.29 1.58
C HIS A 13 -13.39 -2.64 2.69
N ILE A 14 -12.13 -2.22 2.57
CA ILE A 14 -11.17 -2.37 3.67
C ILE A 14 -11.53 -1.35 4.74
N THR A 15 -11.63 -1.80 5.98
CA THR A 15 -11.87 -0.95 7.15
C THR A 15 -10.79 -1.17 8.20
N VAL A 16 -10.62 -0.18 9.08
CA VAL A 16 -9.75 -0.30 10.26
C VAL A 16 -10.58 -0.84 11.41
N ARG A 17 -10.20 -1.99 11.95
CA ARG A 17 -10.84 -2.62 13.11
C ARG A 17 -10.15 -2.18 14.40
N GLU A 18 -10.86 -2.19 15.54
CA GLU A 18 -10.29 -1.70 16.80
C GLU A 18 -9.13 -2.57 17.30
N GLU A 19 -9.25 -3.89 17.16
CA GLU A 19 -8.29 -4.88 17.64
C GLU A 19 -6.92 -4.83 16.93
N GLU A 20 -6.87 -4.30 15.70
CA GLU A 20 -5.66 -4.20 14.89
C GLU A 20 -4.97 -2.83 14.99
N LYS A 21 -5.59 -1.82 15.61
CA LYS A 21 -5.05 -0.45 15.68
C LYS A 21 -3.67 -0.37 16.32
N LEU A 22 -3.44 -1.15 17.37
CA LEU A 22 -2.15 -1.16 18.07
C LEU A 22 -1.05 -1.74 17.18
N GLU A 23 -1.34 -2.82 16.45
CA GLU A 23 -0.38 -3.43 15.52
C GLU A 23 -0.11 -2.48 14.33
N LEU A 24 -1.16 -1.86 13.76
CA LEU A 24 -1.02 -0.88 12.68
C LEU A 24 -0.17 0.33 13.10
N ALA A 25 -0.34 0.84 14.33
CA ALA A 25 0.48 1.93 14.84
C ALA A 25 1.97 1.53 14.96
N LYS A 26 2.26 0.31 15.43
CA LYS A 26 3.63 -0.22 15.48
C LYS A 26 4.24 -0.38 14.08
N LEU A 27 3.45 -0.84 13.11
CA LEU A 27 3.89 -0.96 11.71
C LEU A 27 4.12 0.41 11.09
N ALA A 28 3.25 1.38 11.33
CA ALA A 28 3.39 2.75 10.83
C ALA A 28 4.70 3.42 11.23
N ALA A 29 5.23 3.10 12.42
CA ALA A 29 6.53 3.59 12.89
C ALA A 29 7.75 2.89 12.23
N ARG A 30 7.54 1.74 11.57
CA ARG A 30 8.61 0.91 10.99
C ARG A 30 8.65 0.97 9.47
N VAL A 31 7.57 1.40 8.81
CA VAL A 31 7.54 1.52 7.36
C VAL A 31 8.45 2.67 6.89
N PRO A 32 9.15 2.51 5.75
CA PRO A 32 10.20 3.45 5.33
C PRO A 32 9.66 4.80 4.83
N ILE A 33 8.42 4.85 4.34
CA ILE A 33 7.81 6.07 3.81
C ILE A 33 6.74 6.57 4.77
N PRO A 34 6.84 7.81 5.28
CA PRO A 34 5.86 8.37 6.20
C PRO A 34 4.43 8.34 5.63
N VAL A 35 3.51 7.84 6.45
CA VAL A 35 2.07 7.83 6.19
C VAL A 35 1.49 9.10 6.79
N LYS A 36 0.82 9.91 5.96
CA LYS A 36 0.29 11.23 6.36
C LYS A 36 -1.19 11.20 6.74
N GLU A 37 -1.86 10.13 6.35
CA GLU A 37 -3.25 9.83 6.64
C GLU A 37 -3.43 9.54 8.13
N SER A 38 -4.62 9.82 8.67
CA SER A 38 -4.92 9.46 10.05
C SER A 38 -4.88 7.94 10.22
N PRO A 39 -4.35 7.38 11.33
CA PRO A 39 -4.31 5.94 11.56
C PRO A 39 -5.68 5.25 11.53
N ASN A 40 -6.74 6.01 11.73
CA ASN A 40 -8.12 5.52 11.68
C ASN A 40 -8.70 5.48 10.25
N GLU A 41 -8.02 6.05 9.27
CA GLU A 41 -8.46 6.01 7.87
C GLU A 41 -8.10 4.65 7.22
N PRO A 42 -9.01 4.04 6.45
CA PRO A 42 -8.71 2.85 5.66
C PRO A 42 -7.52 3.01 4.72
N SER A 43 -7.35 4.21 4.15
CA SER A 43 -6.23 4.58 3.29
C SER A 43 -4.88 4.42 3.99
N ALA A 44 -4.79 4.78 5.28
CA ALA A 44 -3.60 4.59 6.10
C ALA A 44 -3.27 3.11 6.24
N LYS A 45 -4.27 2.27 6.56
CA LYS A 45 -4.10 0.82 6.67
C LYS A 45 -3.57 0.22 5.37
N VAL A 46 -4.17 0.54 4.22
CA VAL A 46 -3.71 0.01 2.91
C VAL A 46 -2.28 0.43 2.61
N ASN A 47 -1.94 1.70 2.87
CA ASN A 47 -0.61 2.25 2.66
C ASN A 47 0.43 1.54 3.55
N ILE A 48 0.15 1.39 4.85
CA ILE A 48 1.02 0.69 5.81
C ILE A 48 1.23 -0.76 5.38
N LEU A 49 0.15 -1.48 5.03
CA LEU A 49 0.23 -2.91 4.67
C LEU A 49 0.99 -3.14 3.37
N LEU A 50 0.83 -2.29 2.36
CA LEU A 50 1.64 -2.36 1.14
C LEU A 50 3.13 -2.16 1.45
N GLN A 51 3.47 -1.18 2.28
CA GLN A 51 4.86 -0.93 2.66
C GLN A 51 5.43 -2.06 3.52
N ALA A 52 4.64 -2.61 4.44
CA ALA A 52 5.01 -3.76 5.27
C ALA A 52 5.28 -5.00 4.42
N TYR A 53 4.47 -5.22 3.39
CA TYR A 53 4.67 -6.29 2.40
C TYR A 53 6.01 -6.17 1.69
N ILE A 54 6.32 -5.00 1.13
CA ILE A 54 7.58 -4.72 0.42
C ILE A 54 8.78 -4.82 1.38
N SER A 55 8.62 -4.32 2.61
CA SER A 55 9.68 -4.29 3.63
C SER A 55 9.85 -5.60 4.38
N ARG A 56 9.09 -6.66 4.01
CA ARG A 56 9.13 -7.99 4.64
C ARG A 56 8.90 -7.95 6.17
N LEU A 57 8.05 -7.04 6.63
CA LEU A 57 7.68 -6.97 8.04
C LEU A 57 6.76 -8.15 8.39
N LYS A 58 6.96 -8.71 9.58
CA LYS A 58 6.08 -9.74 10.13
C LYS A 58 4.82 -9.09 10.69
N LEU A 59 3.67 -9.72 10.42
CA LEU A 59 2.37 -9.39 10.98
C LEU A 59 1.95 -10.52 11.93
N GLU A 60 1.31 -10.16 13.03
CA GLU A 60 0.83 -11.06 14.07
C GLU A 60 -0.68 -11.35 13.89
N GLY A 61 -1.47 -10.34 13.53
CA GLY A 61 -2.91 -10.47 13.34
C GLY A 61 -3.30 -11.17 12.03
N PHE A 62 -4.05 -12.28 12.13
CA PHE A 62 -4.56 -13.03 10.97
C PHE A 62 -5.39 -12.16 10.01
N ALA A 63 -6.22 -11.26 10.55
CA ALA A 63 -7.03 -10.34 9.75
C ALA A 63 -6.15 -9.41 8.89
N LEU A 64 -5.08 -8.85 9.47
CA LEU A 64 -4.13 -8.00 8.74
C LEU A 64 -3.33 -8.77 7.69
N VAL A 65 -2.98 -10.03 7.96
CA VAL A 65 -2.33 -10.90 6.97
C VAL A 65 -3.24 -11.13 5.77
N SER A 66 -4.52 -11.40 6.00
CA SER A 66 -5.52 -11.56 4.94
C SER A 66 -5.69 -10.27 4.13
N ASP A 67 -5.83 -9.13 4.81
CA ASP A 67 -5.95 -7.82 4.15
C ASP A 67 -4.69 -7.48 3.32
N MET A 68 -3.49 -7.76 3.84
CA MET A 68 -2.24 -7.60 3.12
C MET A 68 -2.16 -8.48 1.87
N ALA A 69 -2.61 -9.74 1.94
CA ALA A 69 -2.65 -10.64 0.80
C ALA A 69 -3.61 -10.13 -0.29
N PHE A 70 -4.79 -9.63 0.09
CA PHE A 70 -5.74 -9.02 -0.83
C PHE A 70 -5.14 -7.77 -1.51
N ILE A 71 -4.49 -6.90 -0.74
CA ILE A 71 -3.80 -5.71 -1.28
C ILE A 71 -2.71 -6.12 -2.26
N GLN A 72 -1.88 -7.11 -1.93
CA GLN A 72 -0.81 -7.64 -2.78
C GLN A 72 -1.35 -8.07 -4.15
N GLN A 73 -2.42 -8.88 -4.17
CA GLN A 73 -2.97 -9.45 -5.41
C GLN A 73 -3.42 -8.37 -6.41
N SER A 74 -3.87 -7.23 -5.89
CA SER A 74 -4.27 -6.08 -6.71
C SER A 74 -3.12 -5.09 -6.97
N ALA A 75 -2.09 -5.08 -6.11
CA ALA A 75 -1.07 -4.05 -6.10
C ALA A 75 -0.27 -3.94 -7.40
N ALA A 76 0.13 -5.08 -7.98
CA ALA A 76 0.92 -5.08 -9.21
C ALA A 76 0.17 -4.46 -10.40
N ARG A 77 -1.11 -4.81 -10.56
CA ARG A 77 -1.96 -4.29 -11.65
C ARG A 77 -2.21 -2.79 -11.49
N ILE A 78 -2.53 -2.34 -10.28
CA ILE A 78 -2.79 -0.92 -9.99
C ILE A 78 -1.51 -0.09 -10.18
N MET A 79 -0.36 -0.54 -9.67
CA MET A 79 0.91 0.18 -9.87
C MET A 79 1.30 0.27 -11.35
N ARG A 80 1.03 -0.79 -12.13
CA ARG A 80 1.27 -0.77 -13.58
C ARG A 80 0.34 0.20 -14.30
N ALA A 81 -0.93 0.26 -13.93
CA ALA A 81 -1.87 1.23 -14.48
C ALA A 81 -1.42 2.68 -14.18
N LEU A 82 -0.99 2.96 -12.95
CA LEU A 82 -0.43 4.27 -12.58
C LEU A 82 0.83 4.62 -13.38
N PHE A 83 1.68 3.63 -13.67
CA PHE A 83 2.84 3.79 -14.55
C PHE A 83 2.45 4.17 -15.97
N GLU A 84 1.51 3.43 -16.57
CA GLU A 84 1.06 3.70 -17.94
C GLU A 84 0.39 5.07 -18.08
N ILE A 85 -0.42 5.48 -17.10
CA ILE A 85 -0.98 6.84 -17.04
C ILE A 85 0.13 7.89 -17.00
N SER A 86 1.13 7.68 -16.14
CA SER A 86 2.26 8.61 -15.98
C SER A 86 3.09 8.72 -17.26
N LEU A 87 3.32 7.60 -17.96
CA LEU A 87 3.99 7.58 -19.27
C LEU A 87 3.20 8.35 -20.32
N ARG A 88 1.89 8.08 -20.48
CA ARG A 88 1.05 8.76 -21.48
C ARG A 88 0.93 10.26 -21.24
N ARG A 89 1.09 10.69 -19.98
CA ARG A 89 1.11 12.11 -19.58
C ARG A 89 2.51 12.74 -19.64
N ASN A 90 3.54 12.00 -20.06
CA ASN A 90 4.94 12.43 -20.11
C ASN A 90 5.51 12.87 -18.74
N TRP A 91 5.01 12.32 -17.63
CA TRP A 91 5.50 12.61 -16.29
C TRP A 91 6.66 11.67 -15.93
N SER A 92 7.82 11.91 -16.53
CA SER A 92 9.01 11.03 -16.43
C SER A 92 9.37 10.63 -14.99
N GLY A 93 9.38 11.59 -14.06
CA GLY A 93 9.67 11.34 -12.64
C GLY A 93 8.66 10.39 -12.00
N LEU A 94 7.35 10.60 -12.25
CA LEU A 94 6.30 9.74 -11.70
C LEU A 94 6.27 8.37 -12.39
N ALA A 95 6.55 8.31 -13.70
CA ALA A 95 6.66 7.06 -14.45
C ALA A 95 7.81 6.20 -13.89
N LYS A 96 8.99 6.78 -13.66
CA LYS A 96 10.09 6.06 -13.01
C LYS A 96 9.71 5.56 -11.62
N LEU A 97 9.08 6.40 -10.81
CA LEU A 97 8.68 6.05 -9.45
C LEU A 97 7.65 4.90 -9.43
N THR A 98 6.60 5.00 -10.23
CA THR A 98 5.54 3.98 -10.32
C THR A 98 6.06 2.65 -10.86
N LEU A 99 6.96 2.67 -11.84
CA LEU A 99 7.63 1.45 -12.34
C LEU A 99 8.47 0.77 -11.25
N ASN A 100 9.23 1.55 -10.48
CA ASN A 100 10.00 1.00 -9.36
C ASN A 100 9.09 0.33 -8.33
N PHE A 101 7.94 0.95 -7.99
CA PHE A 101 6.96 0.33 -7.10
C PHE A 101 6.34 -0.93 -7.68
N ALA A 102 5.98 -0.95 -8.97
CA ALA A 102 5.48 -2.15 -9.63
C ALA A 102 6.48 -3.30 -9.54
N ASN A 103 7.77 -3.03 -9.77
CA ASN A 103 8.84 -4.01 -9.65
C ASN A 103 9.06 -4.47 -8.20
N MET A 104 9.03 -3.57 -7.23
CA MET A 104 9.14 -3.93 -5.80
C MET A 104 7.99 -4.83 -5.34
N VAL A 105 6.78 -4.60 -5.85
CA VAL A 105 5.61 -5.43 -5.53
C VAL A 105 5.73 -6.82 -6.17
N ALA A 106 6.22 -6.89 -7.41
CA ALA A 106 6.37 -8.13 -8.18
C ALA A 106 7.52 -9.01 -7.66
N ASN A 107 8.62 -8.41 -7.22
CA ASN A 107 9.85 -9.12 -6.84
C ASN A 107 9.95 -9.36 -5.33
N ARG A 108 8.83 -9.62 -4.64
CA ARG A 108 8.80 -9.82 -3.19
C ARG A 108 9.50 -11.10 -2.76
#